data_AF-A0A2H3DAB8-F1
#
_entry.id   AF-A0A2H3DAB8-F1
#
_cell.length_a   1.000
_cell.length_b   1.000
_cell.length_c   1.000
_cell.angle_alpha   90.00
_cell.angle_beta   90.00
_cell.angle_gamma   90.00
#
_symmetry.space_group_name_H-M   'P 1'
#
loop_
_entity.id
_entity.type
_entity.pdbx_description
1 polymer ?
#
loop_
_entity_poly.entity_id
_entity_poly.type
_entity_poly.pdbx_seq_one_letter_code
_entity_poly.pdbx_strand_id
1 'polypeptide(L)'
;MHKFLSNGLLEVNPEGPHPIYQLIEFSEKKWEAKLQRASKTLSEAVIEYERRYQRLPPRGFDKWWEYVEKNNVQLPDEYDQIYRDLEPYWGVSPADLTSIVREWEGHEDSFTLGKEEGHRVGLVNYTIREPSTHDRVFDGTRMLGELLEDVDEFLPPFRAVFQPHDNPEHVTDWELREKALEHARAGTYIDVDKPVVPIKYHGWISGCDPTSPAWKDPIDYTFNVSWPPPPPDAPKTFVFDHRKAMDPCLHPYLLREHGQFLPWGKGPVPSHRMFPSFAYSQTLLHHDITIAHTVSWLGGLSEEEDIVWEKKADDRLQWRGTTTGIFHSRDMEWPLSQRIRMMDWVEKGMDDNVTILAPPSSREERVGNGEVVRKARYGPAMLDMSFSNKPGQCDPDVCEVLATLYEFTKGQSQVEQARYKYILDVDGNAWSGRFKRLMDSNALIFKSTIYPEWFTDRLMPWVHYIPIQVDYSDLWDTLVFFHGDLKGDNNHDDLARKIASAGRDWSHTFWRKQDMTAYNYRVFLEYARIMSPDRDAMNYNHLEKSD
;
A
#
# COMPACT_ATOMS: atom_id res chain seq x y z
N MET A 1 -15.19 21.86 15.22
CA MET A 1 -14.78 21.10 14.03
C MET A 1 -13.44 20.45 14.31
N HIS A 2 -13.25 19.23 13.81
CA HIS A 2 -11.98 18.51 13.86
C HIS A 2 -10.95 19.19 12.94
N LYS A 3 -9.67 18.90 13.16
CA LYS A 3 -8.57 19.55 12.44
C LYS A 3 -7.83 18.54 11.56
N PHE A 4 -7.87 18.76 10.25
CA PHE A 4 -7.10 17.98 9.28
C PHE A 4 -5.64 18.45 9.29
N LEU A 5 -4.73 17.58 9.70
CA LEU A 5 -3.31 17.86 9.78
C LEU A 5 -2.60 17.57 8.46
N SER A 6 -1.46 18.22 8.22
CA SER A 6 -0.69 18.06 6.99
C SER A 6 -0.10 16.65 6.81
N ASN A 7 0.05 15.90 7.90
CA ASN A 7 0.59 14.53 7.95
C ASN A 7 -0.45 13.44 7.63
N GLY A 8 -1.67 13.80 7.25
CA GLY A 8 -2.73 12.84 6.88
C GLY A 8 -3.59 12.34 8.04
N LEU A 9 -3.38 12.86 9.26
CA LEU A 9 -4.22 12.57 10.42
C LEU A 9 -5.23 13.70 10.68
N LEU A 10 -6.40 13.32 11.17
CA LEU A 10 -7.44 14.22 11.67
C LEU A 10 -7.37 14.21 13.19
N GLU A 11 -7.09 15.36 13.79
CA GLU A 11 -7.07 15.58 15.23
C GLU A 11 -8.50 15.85 15.73
N VAL A 12 -8.91 15.10 16.75
CA VAL A 12 -10.26 15.16 17.29
C VAL A 12 -10.48 16.45 18.09
N ASN A 13 -11.61 17.11 17.84
CA ASN A 13 -12.13 18.17 18.68
C ASN A 13 -13.21 17.59 19.59
N PRO A 14 -12.98 17.50 20.93
CA PRO A 14 -13.95 16.93 21.88
C PRO A 14 -15.31 17.62 21.90
N GLU A 15 -15.38 18.90 21.51
CA GLU A 15 -16.61 19.68 21.46
C GLU A 15 -17.39 19.50 20.14
N GLY A 16 -16.83 18.75 19.18
CA GLY A 16 -17.48 18.43 17.91
C GLY A 16 -18.24 17.11 17.93
N PRO A 17 -18.98 16.81 16.84
CA PRO A 17 -19.51 15.47 16.55
C PRO A 17 -18.45 14.36 16.58
N HIS A 18 -18.87 13.11 16.43
CA HIS A 18 -17.92 12.03 16.21
C HIS A 18 -17.13 12.25 14.89
N PRO A 19 -15.78 12.14 14.87
CA PRO A 19 -14.95 12.47 13.71
C PRO A 19 -15.25 11.61 12.48
N ILE A 20 -15.68 10.36 12.67
CA ILE A 20 -15.97 9.42 11.57
C ILE A 20 -17.05 9.94 10.62
N TYR A 21 -18.05 10.67 11.11
CA TYR A 21 -19.04 11.28 10.21
C TYR A 21 -18.40 12.28 9.24
N GLN A 22 -17.46 13.09 9.73
CA GLN A 22 -16.75 14.07 8.90
C GLN A 22 -15.80 13.37 7.93
N LEU A 23 -15.14 12.28 8.36
CA LEU A 23 -14.25 11.49 7.50
C LEU A 23 -15.00 10.83 6.34
N ILE A 24 -16.15 10.19 6.63
CA ILE A 24 -17.02 9.59 5.60
C ILE A 24 -17.50 10.67 4.62
N GLU A 25 -18.08 11.77 5.11
CA GLU A 25 -18.60 12.83 4.23
C GLU A 25 -17.49 13.48 3.38
N PHE A 26 -16.32 13.71 3.96
CA PHE A 26 -15.16 14.24 3.26
C PHE A 26 -14.69 13.31 2.14
N SER A 27 -14.56 12.01 2.43
CA SER A 27 -14.12 11.03 1.45
C SER A 27 -15.14 10.75 0.37
N GLU A 28 -16.43 10.73 0.69
CA GLU A 28 -17.52 10.59 -0.29
C GLU A 28 -17.53 11.73 -1.30
N LYS A 29 -17.40 12.99 -0.83
CA LYS A 29 -17.28 14.17 -1.70
C LYS A 29 -16.06 14.09 -2.62
N LYS A 30 -14.92 13.64 -2.10
CA LYS A 30 -13.71 13.44 -2.91
C LYS A 30 -13.88 12.33 -3.95
N TRP A 31 -14.52 11.24 -3.57
CA TRP A 31 -14.79 10.12 -4.47
C TRP A 31 -15.73 10.51 -5.60
N GLU A 32 -16.83 11.20 -5.28
CA GLU A 32 -17.77 11.69 -6.28
C GLU A 32 -17.10 12.67 -7.25
N ALA A 33 -16.33 13.63 -6.75
CA ALA A 33 -15.57 14.55 -7.60
C ALA A 33 -14.57 13.82 -8.52
N LYS A 34 -13.96 12.74 -8.04
CA LYS A 34 -13.05 11.89 -8.83
C LYS A 34 -13.79 11.15 -9.95
N LEU A 35 -14.99 10.62 -9.66
CA LEU A 35 -15.81 9.95 -10.68
C LEU A 35 -16.34 10.93 -11.73
N GLN A 36 -16.75 12.14 -11.32
CA GLN A 36 -17.29 13.16 -12.21
C GLN A 36 -16.24 13.72 -13.18
N ARG A 37 -14.99 13.87 -12.73
CA ARG A 37 -13.90 14.43 -13.56
C ARG A 37 -13.26 13.43 -14.53
N ALA A 38 -13.56 12.14 -14.39
CA ALA A 38 -12.90 11.10 -15.16
C ALA A 38 -13.23 11.21 -16.65
N SER A 39 -12.19 11.24 -17.49
CA SER A 39 -12.27 11.37 -18.93
C SER A 39 -13.19 10.32 -19.56
N LYS A 40 -13.98 10.76 -20.54
CA LYS A 40 -14.93 9.92 -21.29
C LYS A 40 -14.54 9.73 -22.74
N THR A 41 -13.62 10.54 -23.25
CA THR A 41 -13.09 10.44 -24.61
C THR A 41 -11.57 10.47 -24.62
N LEU A 42 -10.98 9.96 -25.71
CA LEU A 42 -9.53 10.01 -25.93
C LEU A 42 -9.00 11.45 -25.82
N SER A 43 -9.69 12.42 -26.43
CA SER A 43 -9.28 13.83 -26.41
C SER A 43 -9.29 14.41 -25.00
N GLU A 44 -10.34 14.14 -24.21
CA GLU A 44 -10.39 14.53 -22.79
C GLU A 44 -9.24 13.90 -21.99
N ALA A 45 -8.96 12.61 -22.22
CA ALA A 45 -7.88 11.91 -21.54
C ALA A 45 -6.50 12.46 -21.89
N VAL A 46 -6.26 12.87 -23.15
CA VAL A 46 -5.03 13.55 -23.56
C VAL A 46 -4.90 14.90 -22.86
N ILE A 47 -5.98 15.71 -22.82
CA ILE A 47 -5.97 17.01 -22.15
C ILE A 47 -5.72 16.87 -20.64
N GLU A 48 -6.42 15.95 -19.98
CA GLU A 48 -6.25 15.70 -18.55
C GLU A 48 -4.84 15.20 -18.25
N TYR A 49 -4.31 14.31 -19.09
CA TYR A 49 -2.95 13.82 -19.02
C TYR A 49 -1.92 14.97 -19.05
N GLU A 50 -2.02 15.85 -20.04
CA GLU A 50 -1.11 16.99 -20.18
C GLU A 50 -1.25 17.97 -19.00
N ARG A 51 -2.49 18.25 -18.58
CA ARG A 51 -2.76 19.08 -17.41
C ARG A 51 -2.12 18.51 -16.14
N ARG A 52 -2.17 17.19 -15.98
CA ARG A 52 -1.75 16.49 -14.75
C ARG A 52 -0.24 16.27 -14.69
N TYR A 53 0.36 15.87 -15.81
CA TYR A 53 1.77 15.43 -15.87
C TYR A 53 2.68 16.38 -16.65
N GLN A 54 2.13 17.47 -17.20
CA GLN A 54 2.89 18.52 -17.90
C GLN A 54 3.73 17.96 -19.06
N ARG A 55 3.23 16.92 -19.73
CA ARG A 55 3.85 16.30 -20.91
C ARG A 55 2.81 15.61 -21.78
N LEU A 56 3.15 15.37 -23.04
CA LEU A 56 2.33 14.56 -23.94
C LEU A 56 2.21 13.12 -23.44
N PRO A 57 1.13 12.40 -23.76
CA PRO A 57 1.05 10.97 -23.48
C PRO A 57 2.08 10.14 -24.29
N PRO A 58 2.42 8.91 -23.89
CA PRO A 58 3.35 8.05 -24.59
C PRO A 58 2.70 7.51 -25.88
N ARG A 59 3.52 7.24 -26.90
CA ARG A 59 3.11 6.55 -28.12
C ARG A 59 2.38 5.25 -27.79
N GLY A 60 1.25 5.01 -28.45
CA GLY A 60 0.34 3.92 -28.11
C GLY A 60 -0.75 4.29 -27.10
N PHE A 61 -0.84 5.56 -26.68
CA PHE A 61 -1.91 6.08 -25.82
C PHE A 61 -3.31 5.78 -26.37
N ASP A 62 -3.50 5.94 -27.67
CA ASP A 62 -4.73 5.64 -28.39
C ASP A 62 -5.10 4.15 -28.32
N LYS A 63 -4.12 3.25 -28.46
CA LYS A 63 -4.33 1.80 -28.33
C LYS A 63 -4.61 1.38 -26.91
N TRP A 64 -3.93 1.99 -25.94
CA TRP A 64 -4.28 1.85 -24.54
C TRP A 64 -5.70 2.36 -24.24
N TRP A 65 -6.12 3.47 -24.83
CA TRP A 65 -7.47 4.00 -24.69
C TRP A 65 -8.53 3.07 -25.32
N GLU A 66 -8.27 2.54 -26.52
CA GLU A 66 -9.11 1.50 -27.15
C GLU A 66 -9.30 0.29 -26.21
N TYR A 67 -8.24 -0.13 -25.51
CA TYR A 67 -8.33 -1.20 -24.50
C TYR A 67 -9.19 -0.79 -23.29
N VAL A 68 -9.00 0.42 -22.77
CA VAL A 68 -9.77 0.98 -21.64
C VAL A 68 -11.26 1.02 -21.98
N GLU A 69 -11.64 1.54 -23.15
CA GLU A 69 -13.03 1.60 -23.61
C GLU A 69 -13.62 0.20 -23.80
N LYS A 70 -12.93 -0.67 -24.54
CA LYS A 70 -13.38 -2.04 -24.83
C LYS A 70 -13.67 -2.83 -23.56
N ASN A 71 -12.87 -2.63 -22.51
CA ASN A 71 -12.97 -3.38 -21.25
C ASN A 71 -13.70 -2.62 -20.14
N ASN A 72 -14.21 -1.42 -20.42
CA ASN A 72 -14.87 -0.56 -19.45
C ASN A 72 -14.00 -0.34 -18.18
N VAL A 73 -12.72 -0.01 -18.37
CA VAL A 73 -11.79 0.30 -17.27
C VAL A 73 -12.17 1.65 -16.66
N GLN A 74 -12.39 1.67 -15.35
CA GLN A 74 -12.88 2.85 -14.65
C GLN A 74 -11.73 3.78 -14.23
N LEU A 75 -12.01 5.08 -14.11
CA LEU A 75 -11.02 6.11 -13.71
C LEU A 75 -9.73 6.07 -14.55
N PRO A 76 -9.81 6.27 -15.87
CA PRO A 76 -8.66 6.16 -16.77
C PRO A 76 -7.57 7.22 -16.53
N ASP A 77 -7.82 8.26 -15.74
CA ASP A 77 -6.83 9.31 -15.45
C ASP A 77 -6.04 9.07 -14.15
N GLU A 78 -6.49 8.15 -13.30
CA GLU A 78 -5.99 7.97 -11.93
C GLU A 78 -4.83 6.95 -11.87
N TYR A 79 -3.73 7.27 -12.55
CA TYR A 79 -2.51 6.45 -12.65
C TYR A 79 -1.27 7.11 -12.01
N ASP A 80 -1.47 8.03 -11.07
CA ASP A 80 -0.42 8.88 -10.49
C ASP A 80 0.76 8.10 -9.90
N GLN A 81 0.52 6.90 -9.37
CA GLN A 81 1.58 6.04 -8.87
C GLN A 81 2.65 5.78 -9.94
N ILE A 82 2.25 5.50 -11.19
CA ILE A 82 3.16 5.30 -12.32
C ILE A 82 4.06 6.52 -12.50
N TYR A 83 3.48 7.73 -12.42
CA TYR A 83 4.23 8.97 -12.56
C TYR A 83 5.16 9.22 -11.40
N ARG A 84 4.72 9.01 -10.16
CA ARG A 84 5.57 9.20 -8.98
C ARG A 84 6.80 8.28 -8.98
N ASP A 85 6.63 7.07 -9.51
CA ASP A 85 7.70 6.08 -9.64
C ASP A 85 8.66 6.47 -10.77
N LEU A 86 8.10 6.88 -11.91
CA LEU A 86 8.88 7.06 -13.14
C LEU A 86 9.48 8.46 -13.31
N GLU A 87 8.93 9.49 -12.65
CA GLU A 87 9.34 10.89 -12.81
C GLU A 87 10.84 11.11 -12.59
N PRO A 88 11.48 10.60 -11.52
CA PRO A 88 12.89 10.84 -11.29
C PRO A 88 13.79 10.36 -12.44
N TYR A 89 13.41 9.29 -13.14
CA TYR A 89 14.22 8.73 -14.22
C TYR A 89 14.22 9.59 -15.50
N TRP A 90 13.31 10.56 -15.63
CA TRP A 90 13.39 11.56 -16.70
C TRP A 90 14.64 12.44 -16.56
N GLY A 91 15.14 12.64 -15.34
CA GLY A 91 16.37 13.36 -15.05
C GLY A 91 17.65 12.53 -15.21
N VAL A 92 17.55 11.31 -15.75
CA VAL A 92 18.69 10.44 -16.08
C VAL A 92 18.71 10.21 -17.58
N SER A 93 19.89 10.24 -18.19
CA SER A 93 19.99 10.07 -19.64
C SER A 93 19.59 8.63 -20.05
N PRO A 94 18.95 8.43 -21.22
CA PRO A 94 18.60 7.09 -21.70
C PRO A 94 19.80 6.15 -21.84
N ALA A 95 20.97 6.69 -22.18
CA ALA A 95 22.20 5.92 -22.30
C ALA A 95 22.66 5.37 -20.94
N ASP A 96 22.61 6.22 -19.91
CA ASP A 96 22.98 5.85 -18.54
C ASP A 96 21.98 4.84 -17.97
N LEU A 97 20.67 5.08 -18.12
CA LEU A 97 19.64 4.13 -17.71
C LEU A 97 19.85 2.76 -18.37
N THR A 98 20.14 2.74 -19.67
CA THR A 98 20.43 1.49 -20.40
C THR A 98 21.66 0.77 -19.86
N SER A 99 22.73 1.50 -19.55
CA SER A 99 23.95 0.93 -18.95
C SER A 99 23.68 0.36 -17.57
N ILE A 100 22.96 1.11 -16.74
CA ILE A 100 22.58 0.72 -15.38
C ILE A 100 21.71 -0.55 -15.41
N VAL A 101 20.68 -0.61 -16.26
CA VAL A 101 19.84 -1.81 -16.41
C VAL A 101 20.70 -3.02 -16.79
N ARG A 102 21.58 -2.90 -17.81
CA ARG A 102 22.48 -3.99 -18.23
C ARG A 102 23.42 -4.48 -17.12
N GLU A 103 23.93 -3.58 -16.29
CA GLU A 103 24.74 -3.94 -15.11
C GLU A 103 23.92 -4.79 -14.14
N TRP A 104 22.68 -4.39 -13.88
CA TRP A 104 21.79 -5.03 -12.91
C TRP A 104 21.16 -6.34 -13.37
N GLU A 105 21.02 -6.58 -14.67
CA GLU A 105 20.59 -7.89 -15.18
C GLU A 105 21.51 -9.04 -14.73
N GLY A 106 22.76 -8.74 -14.38
CA GLY A 106 23.73 -9.70 -13.84
C GLY A 106 23.80 -9.74 -12.31
N HIS A 107 23.03 -8.91 -11.60
CA HIS A 107 23.10 -8.79 -10.15
C HIS A 107 22.49 -10.01 -9.47
N GLU A 108 23.08 -10.48 -8.38
CA GLU A 108 22.53 -11.60 -7.60
C GLU A 108 21.09 -11.31 -7.15
N ASP A 109 20.23 -12.33 -7.19
CA ASP A 109 18.81 -12.24 -6.84
C ASP A 109 18.04 -11.22 -7.67
N SER A 110 18.20 -11.27 -9.00
CA SER A 110 17.38 -10.50 -9.93
C SER A 110 16.86 -11.36 -11.09
N PHE A 111 15.79 -10.89 -11.73
CA PHE A 111 15.31 -11.44 -13.00
C PHE A 111 14.85 -10.33 -13.93
N THR A 112 14.89 -10.58 -15.24
CA THR A 112 14.59 -9.57 -16.27
C THR A 112 13.47 -10.06 -17.16
N LEU A 113 12.40 -9.28 -17.21
CA LEU A 113 11.35 -9.42 -18.21
C LEU A 113 11.65 -8.51 -19.39
N GLY A 114 11.44 -9.02 -20.60
CA GLY A 114 11.68 -8.24 -21.79
C GLY A 114 10.68 -8.51 -22.89
N LYS A 115 10.56 -7.52 -23.76
CA LYS A 115 9.82 -7.57 -25.02
C LYS A 115 10.79 -7.27 -26.13
N GLU A 116 10.95 -8.22 -27.06
CA GLU A 116 11.69 -8.01 -28.31
C GLU A 116 10.71 -7.85 -29.48
N GLU A 117 11.20 -7.28 -30.59
CA GLU A 117 10.39 -7.12 -31.80
C GLU A 117 9.94 -8.49 -32.33
N GLY A 118 8.63 -8.68 -32.53
CA GLY A 118 8.05 -9.95 -32.97
C GLY A 118 7.95 -11.06 -31.91
N HIS A 119 8.40 -10.83 -30.67
CA HIS A 119 8.32 -11.79 -29.56
C HIS A 119 7.32 -11.34 -28.49
N ARG A 120 6.77 -12.26 -27.71
CA ARG A 120 5.92 -11.92 -26.54
C ARG A 120 6.77 -11.49 -25.35
N VAL A 121 6.18 -10.73 -24.42
CA VAL A 121 6.78 -10.46 -23.10
C VAL A 121 7.13 -11.78 -22.42
N GLY A 122 8.37 -11.92 -21.96
CA GLY A 122 8.82 -13.13 -21.27
C GLY A 122 10.12 -12.93 -20.49
N LEU A 123 10.57 -14.00 -19.83
CA LEU A 123 11.85 -14.03 -19.12
C LEU A 123 13.01 -13.96 -20.12
N VAL A 124 13.92 -13.02 -19.92
CA VAL A 124 15.10 -12.87 -20.80
C VAL A 124 16.41 -13.14 -20.06
N ASN A 125 16.46 -12.85 -18.75
CA ASN A 125 17.63 -13.16 -17.92
C ASN A 125 17.21 -13.40 -16.46
N TYR A 126 17.99 -14.15 -15.69
CA TYR A 126 17.83 -14.29 -14.24
C TYR A 126 19.10 -14.81 -13.58
N THR A 127 19.29 -14.44 -12.31
CA THR A 127 20.50 -14.68 -11.51
C THR A 127 20.12 -15.06 -10.08
N ILE A 128 19.27 -16.08 -9.95
CA ILE A 128 18.77 -16.56 -8.66
C ILE A 128 19.67 -17.69 -8.14
N ARG A 129 20.10 -17.60 -6.87
CA ARG A 129 20.88 -18.69 -6.24
C ARG A 129 20.01 -19.66 -5.47
N GLU A 130 18.99 -19.17 -4.76
CA GLU A 130 18.16 -20.01 -3.90
C GLU A 130 17.14 -20.81 -4.73
N PRO A 131 17.10 -22.15 -4.64
CA PRO A 131 16.15 -22.96 -5.40
C PRO A 131 14.68 -22.61 -5.12
N SER A 132 14.33 -22.27 -3.88
CA SER A 132 12.96 -21.90 -3.48
C SER A 132 12.46 -20.62 -4.17
N THR A 133 13.39 -19.74 -4.55
CA THR A 133 13.13 -18.46 -5.21
C THR A 133 12.97 -18.63 -6.73
N HIS A 134 13.48 -19.73 -7.31
CA HIS A 134 13.32 -20.00 -8.75
C HIS A 134 11.85 -20.12 -9.15
N ASP A 135 11.07 -20.91 -8.39
CA ASP A 135 9.66 -21.13 -8.69
C ASP A 135 8.86 -19.81 -8.67
N ARG A 136 9.17 -18.92 -7.71
CA ARG A 136 8.54 -17.59 -7.61
C ARG A 136 8.83 -16.71 -8.82
N VAL A 137 10.06 -16.74 -9.35
CA VAL A 137 10.44 -15.99 -10.55
C VAL A 137 9.67 -16.49 -11.77
N PHE A 138 9.61 -17.81 -11.97
CA PHE A 138 8.87 -18.38 -13.10
C PHE A 138 7.38 -18.09 -13.00
N ASP A 139 6.79 -18.20 -11.82
CA ASP A 139 5.38 -17.86 -11.60
C ASP A 139 5.11 -16.38 -11.84
N GLY A 140 5.90 -15.48 -11.24
CA GLY A 140 5.77 -14.03 -11.45
C GLY A 140 5.90 -13.62 -12.91
N THR A 141 6.87 -14.20 -13.62
CA THR A 141 7.07 -13.98 -15.06
C THR A 141 5.86 -14.44 -15.88
N ARG A 142 5.41 -15.68 -15.64
CA ARG A 142 4.25 -16.25 -16.33
C ARG A 142 3.01 -15.41 -16.08
N MET A 143 2.79 -15.02 -14.82
CA MET A 143 1.67 -14.18 -14.40
C MET A 143 1.64 -12.83 -15.13
N LEU A 144 2.77 -12.14 -15.25
CA LEU A 144 2.81 -10.87 -15.96
C LEU A 144 2.66 -11.03 -17.48
N GLY A 145 3.27 -12.07 -18.05
CA GLY A 145 3.10 -12.40 -19.47
C GLY A 145 1.64 -12.72 -19.83
N GLU A 146 0.95 -13.53 -19.02
CA GLU A 146 -0.49 -13.86 -19.19
C GLU A 146 -1.41 -12.65 -19.00
N LEU A 147 -0.99 -11.68 -18.18
CA LEU A 147 -1.75 -10.44 -17.97
C LEU A 147 -1.62 -9.49 -19.17
N LEU A 148 -0.48 -9.49 -19.85
CA LEU A 148 -0.19 -8.61 -20.98
C LEU A 148 -0.49 -9.22 -22.34
N GLU A 149 -0.90 -10.50 -22.42
CA GLU A 149 -1.13 -11.21 -23.68
C GLU A 149 -2.04 -10.45 -24.67
N ASP A 150 -3.12 -9.82 -24.16
CA ASP A 150 -4.10 -9.09 -24.98
C ASP A 150 -3.56 -7.76 -25.56
N VAL A 151 -2.45 -7.25 -25.03
CA VAL A 151 -1.88 -5.94 -25.38
C VAL A 151 -0.43 -6.03 -25.86
N ASP A 152 0.15 -7.23 -25.86
CA ASP A 152 1.55 -7.51 -26.16
C ASP A 152 2.00 -6.97 -27.52
N GLU A 153 1.13 -7.08 -28.54
CA GLU A 153 1.42 -6.62 -29.90
C GLU A 153 1.60 -5.09 -29.99
N PHE A 154 1.04 -4.34 -29.03
CA PHE A 154 1.10 -2.89 -28.97
C PHE A 154 2.18 -2.38 -28.01
N LEU A 155 2.87 -3.28 -27.30
CA LEU A 155 3.96 -2.91 -26.41
C LEU A 155 5.26 -2.68 -27.20
N PRO A 156 5.93 -1.53 -27.02
CA PRO A 156 7.27 -1.33 -27.56
C PRO A 156 8.28 -2.27 -26.88
N PRO A 157 9.45 -2.51 -27.49
CA PRO A 157 10.51 -3.26 -26.86
C PRO A 157 10.95 -2.63 -25.52
N PHE A 158 11.19 -3.48 -24.52
CA PHE A 158 11.71 -3.07 -23.22
C PHE A 158 12.50 -4.20 -22.56
N ARG A 159 13.30 -3.84 -21.55
CA ARG A 159 13.96 -4.77 -20.62
C ARG A 159 13.82 -4.21 -19.22
N ALA A 160 13.07 -4.91 -18.37
CA ALA A 160 12.70 -4.48 -17.03
C ALA A 160 13.26 -5.47 -16.01
N VAL A 161 14.08 -4.97 -15.09
CA VAL A 161 14.70 -5.79 -14.03
C VAL A 161 13.79 -5.78 -12.81
N PHE A 162 13.52 -6.96 -12.27
CA PHE A 162 12.67 -7.20 -11.14
C PHE A 162 13.46 -7.84 -10.01
N GLN A 163 13.01 -7.55 -8.80
CA GLN A 163 13.40 -8.30 -7.62
C GLN A 163 12.46 -9.50 -7.40
N PRO A 164 12.99 -10.66 -7.01
CA PRO A 164 12.20 -11.88 -6.82
C PRO A 164 11.45 -11.91 -5.47
N HIS A 165 11.71 -10.94 -4.60
CA HIS A 165 11.18 -10.87 -3.24
C HIS A 165 9.98 -9.93 -3.14
N ASP A 166 9.18 -10.10 -2.09
CA ASP A 166 7.98 -9.28 -1.86
C ASP A 166 8.35 -7.85 -1.41
N ASN A 167 9.45 -7.70 -0.67
CA ASN A 167 9.87 -6.41 -0.12
C ASN A 167 10.55 -5.55 -1.19
N PRO A 168 10.40 -4.22 -1.13
CA PRO A 168 11.25 -3.31 -1.89
C PRO A 168 12.67 -3.27 -1.30
N GLU A 169 13.67 -2.93 -2.12
CA GLU A 169 15.08 -2.85 -1.71
C GLU A 169 15.72 -1.48 -2.00
N HIS A 170 15.25 -0.77 -3.02
CA HIS A 170 15.95 0.43 -3.50
C HIS A 170 15.54 1.70 -2.76
N VAL A 171 16.20 1.91 -1.62
CA VAL A 171 16.18 3.18 -0.90
C VAL A 171 17.03 4.20 -1.65
N THR A 172 16.43 5.32 -2.07
CA THR A 172 17.18 6.43 -2.68
C THR A 172 17.28 7.60 -1.71
N ASP A 173 18.44 8.25 -1.69
CA ASP A 173 18.63 9.50 -0.98
C ASP A 173 17.69 10.59 -1.52
N TRP A 174 17.08 11.35 -0.62
CA TRP A 174 16.12 12.38 -0.98
C TRP A 174 16.73 13.47 -1.87
N GLU A 175 17.97 13.90 -1.61
CA GLU A 175 18.61 14.95 -2.40
C GLU A 175 19.00 14.44 -3.79
N LEU A 176 19.40 13.16 -3.91
CA LEU A 176 19.62 12.54 -5.22
C LEU A 176 18.31 12.53 -6.02
N ARG A 177 17.21 12.08 -5.41
CA ARG A 177 15.90 12.05 -6.05
C ARG A 177 15.43 13.45 -6.44
N GLU A 178 15.54 14.43 -5.55
CA GLU A 178 15.10 15.81 -5.84
C GLU A 178 15.92 16.41 -6.98
N LYS A 179 17.24 16.19 -7.02
CA LYS A 179 18.06 16.61 -8.16
C LYS A 179 17.64 15.93 -9.46
N ALA A 180 17.33 14.64 -9.43
CA ALA A 180 16.81 13.95 -10.61
C ALA A 180 15.46 14.57 -11.07
N LEU A 181 14.58 14.94 -10.14
CA LEU A 181 13.34 15.66 -10.44
C LEU A 181 13.57 17.09 -10.98
N GLU A 182 14.54 17.84 -10.46
CA GLU A 182 14.95 19.14 -10.99
C GLU A 182 15.45 19.02 -12.43
N HIS A 183 16.31 18.05 -12.71
CA HIS A 183 16.82 17.77 -14.04
C HIS A 183 15.70 17.33 -15.00
N ALA A 184 14.78 16.48 -14.54
CA ALA A 184 13.58 16.08 -15.28
C ALA A 184 12.75 17.30 -15.70
N ARG A 185 12.43 18.20 -14.76
CA ARG A 185 11.68 19.44 -15.03
C ARG A 185 12.41 20.37 -16.00
N ALA A 186 13.74 20.40 -15.95
CA ALA A 186 14.58 21.22 -16.82
C ALA A 186 14.84 20.59 -18.21
N GLY A 187 14.45 19.33 -18.45
CA GLY A 187 14.80 18.61 -19.68
C GLY A 187 16.30 18.32 -19.80
N THR A 188 17.00 18.12 -18.68
CA THR A 188 18.43 17.83 -18.61
C THR A 188 18.69 16.57 -17.78
N TYR A 189 19.95 16.16 -17.62
CA TYR A 189 20.30 14.92 -16.93
C TYR A 189 21.33 15.14 -15.81
N ILE A 190 21.20 14.37 -14.73
CA ILE A 190 22.26 14.21 -13.74
C ILE A 190 23.47 13.50 -14.36
N ASP A 191 24.66 13.82 -13.85
CA ASP A 191 25.89 13.09 -14.18
C ASP A 191 26.02 11.87 -13.27
N VAL A 192 25.73 10.67 -13.80
CA VAL A 192 25.71 9.42 -13.02
C VAL A 192 27.12 8.92 -12.65
N ASP A 193 28.17 9.42 -13.31
CA ASP A 193 29.56 9.05 -13.05
C ASP A 193 30.17 9.82 -11.88
N LYS A 194 29.48 10.87 -11.41
CA LYS A 194 29.89 11.66 -10.25
C LYS A 194 28.89 11.50 -9.12
N PRO A 195 29.35 11.58 -7.86
CA PRO A 195 28.43 11.69 -6.73
C PRO A 195 27.58 12.95 -6.88
N VAL A 196 26.30 12.74 -7.24
CA VAL A 196 25.32 13.82 -7.36
C VAL A 196 25.13 14.52 -6.01
N VAL A 197 25.23 13.76 -4.92
CA VAL A 197 25.19 14.23 -3.53
C VAL A 197 26.25 13.48 -2.70
N PRO A 198 26.80 14.10 -1.62
CA PRO A 198 27.69 13.39 -0.71
C PRO A 198 27.00 12.21 -0.04
N ILE A 199 27.74 11.11 0.18
CA ILE A 199 27.20 9.93 0.86
C ILE A 199 26.91 10.28 2.31
N LYS A 200 25.65 10.11 2.71
CA LYS A 200 25.17 10.32 4.07
C LYS A 200 24.88 8.98 4.73
N TYR A 201 25.44 8.78 5.92
CA TYR A 201 25.25 7.57 6.73
C TYR A 201 24.11 7.72 7.73
N HIS A 202 23.04 8.40 7.34
CA HIS A 202 21.87 8.60 8.19
C HIS A 202 20.85 7.46 8.10
N GLY A 203 21.05 6.50 7.18
CA GLY A 203 20.18 5.34 7.05
C GLY A 203 18.84 5.71 6.41
N TRP A 204 17.75 5.17 6.94
CA TRP A 204 16.37 5.36 6.41
C TRP A 204 15.99 6.83 6.21
N ILE A 205 16.31 7.69 7.20
CA ILE A 205 15.93 9.11 7.14
C ILE A 205 16.63 9.88 6.01
N SER A 206 17.67 9.32 5.40
CA SER A 206 18.30 9.90 4.20
C SER A 206 17.33 9.95 3.01
N GLY A 207 16.31 9.08 2.98
CA GLY A 207 15.23 9.12 1.99
C GLY A 207 14.17 10.19 2.25
N CYS A 208 14.29 10.95 3.34
CA CYS A 208 13.34 11.98 3.73
C CYS A 208 13.82 13.40 3.44
N ASP A 209 12.86 14.28 3.13
CA ASP A 209 13.09 15.73 3.07
C ASP A 209 13.74 16.19 4.39
N PRO A 210 14.89 16.90 4.36
CA PRO A 210 15.58 17.41 5.56
C PRO A 210 14.74 18.27 6.50
N THR A 211 13.59 18.77 6.04
CA THR A 211 12.63 19.56 6.81
C THR A 211 11.50 18.73 7.43
N SER A 212 11.41 17.44 7.11
CA SER A 212 10.37 16.52 7.59
C SER A 212 10.49 16.20 9.09
N PRO A 213 9.41 15.77 9.74
CA PRO A 213 9.43 15.29 11.12
C PRO A 213 10.52 14.26 11.43
N ALA A 214 10.83 13.34 10.51
CA ALA A 214 11.85 12.32 10.72
C ALA A 214 13.28 12.85 10.99
N TRP A 215 13.59 14.07 10.55
CA TRP A 215 14.87 14.73 10.89
C TRP A 215 14.82 15.54 12.19
N LYS A 216 13.61 15.85 12.69
CA LYS A 216 13.39 16.67 13.89
C LYS A 216 13.20 15.80 15.13
N ASP A 217 12.52 14.67 14.98
CA ASP A 217 12.21 13.76 16.07
C ASP A 217 13.34 12.73 16.20
N PRO A 218 14.07 12.70 17.34
CA PRO A 218 15.17 11.76 17.50
C PRO A 218 14.66 10.32 17.56
N ILE A 219 15.15 9.49 16.65
CA ILE A 219 14.81 8.06 16.61
C ILE A 219 15.86 7.29 17.41
N ASP A 220 15.41 6.63 18.49
CA ASP A 220 16.26 5.74 19.27
C ASP A 220 16.30 4.34 18.64
N TYR A 221 17.46 3.99 18.09
CA TYR A 221 17.75 2.68 17.50
C TYR A 221 18.42 1.73 18.50
N THR A 222 18.41 2.04 19.79
CA THR A 222 18.90 1.13 20.82
C THR A 222 18.06 -0.15 20.81
N PHE A 223 18.74 -1.30 20.80
CA PHE A 223 18.09 -2.61 20.69
C PHE A 223 17.05 -2.84 21.79
N ASN A 224 15.84 -3.28 21.39
CA ASN A 224 14.66 -3.47 22.20
C ASN A 224 14.13 -2.21 22.92
N VAL A 225 14.51 -1.01 22.47
CA VAL A 225 13.85 0.23 22.89
C VAL A 225 12.69 0.53 21.94
N SER A 226 11.47 0.53 22.51
CA SER A 226 10.23 0.84 21.79
C SER A 226 10.12 2.33 21.49
N TRP A 227 9.32 2.67 20.47
CA TRP A 227 8.90 4.06 20.29
C TRP A 227 8.16 4.56 21.54
N PRO A 228 8.41 5.80 22.00
CA PRO A 228 7.71 6.33 23.17
C PRO A 228 6.21 6.45 22.87
N PRO A 229 5.33 6.00 23.79
CA PRO A 229 3.90 6.20 23.60
C PRO A 229 3.56 7.69 23.62
N PRO A 230 2.49 8.11 22.92
CA PRO A 230 2.03 9.49 23.01
C PRO A 230 1.68 9.85 24.47
N PRO A 231 1.78 11.13 24.86
CA PRO A 231 1.34 11.60 26.18
C PRO A 231 -0.11 11.19 26.48
N PRO A 232 -0.48 10.91 27.74
CA PRO A 232 -1.84 10.50 28.09
C PRO A 232 -2.94 11.51 27.72
N ASP A 233 -2.59 12.79 27.58
CA ASP A 233 -3.44 13.90 27.18
C ASP A 233 -3.35 14.24 25.68
N ALA A 234 -2.60 13.44 24.90
CA ALA A 234 -2.54 13.61 23.46
C ALA A 234 -3.94 13.49 22.84
N PRO A 235 -4.30 14.38 21.90
CA PRO A 235 -5.58 14.29 21.24
C PRO A 235 -5.68 13.00 20.42
N LYS A 236 -6.87 12.39 20.40
CA LYS A 236 -7.17 11.28 19.52
C LYS A 236 -6.99 11.71 18.05
N THR A 237 -6.49 10.81 17.23
CA THR A 237 -6.27 11.02 15.79
C THR A 237 -6.89 9.90 14.97
N PHE A 238 -7.27 10.20 13.72
CA PHE A 238 -7.77 9.23 12.74
C PHE A 238 -7.14 9.49 11.38
N VAL A 239 -6.90 8.45 10.58
CA VAL A 239 -6.35 8.61 9.23
C VAL A 239 -7.40 9.22 8.29
N PHE A 240 -7.11 10.34 7.63
CA PHE A 240 -7.95 10.87 6.51
C PHE A 240 -7.25 10.79 5.15
N ASP A 241 -5.92 10.73 5.13
CA ASP A 241 -5.09 10.55 3.95
C ASP A 241 -4.11 9.40 4.21
N HIS A 242 -4.50 8.21 3.78
CA HIS A 242 -3.79 6.98 4.13
C HIS A 242 -2.38 6.95 3.53
N ARG A 243 -2.18 7.49 2.32
CA ARG A 243 -0.84 7.56 1.72
C ARG A 243 0.10 8.39 2.60
N LYS A 244 -0.35 9.52 3.14
CA LYS A 244 0.47 10.32 4.06
C LYS A 244 0.69 9.63 5.41
N ALA A 245 -0.30 8.89 5.91
CA ALA A 245 -0.16 8.09 7.12
C ALA A 245 0.85 6.92 6.96
N MET A 246 1.06 6.44 5.73
CA MET A 246 2.09 5.43 5.41
C MET A 246 3.52 6.00 5.36
N ASP A 247 3.71 7.32 5.42
CA ASP A 247 5.00 7.98 5.17
C ASP A 247 5.88 8.02 6.43
N PRO A 248 7.00 7.27 6.49
CA PRO A 248 7.91 7.31 7.65
C PRO A 248 8.61 8.66 7.82
N CYS A 249 8.65 9.51 6.79
CA CYS A 249 9.17 10.87 6.90
C CYS A 249 8.23 11.79 7.69
N LEU A 250 6.92 11.54 7.61
CA LEU A 250 5.89 12.26 8.36
C LEU A 250 5.59 11.60 9.72
N HIS A 251 5.79 10.29 9.81
CA HIS A 251 5.50 9.43 10.96
C HIS A 251 6.72 8.57 11.31
N PRO A 252 7.75 9.14 11.96
CA PRO A 252 9.03 8.46 12.18
C PRO A 252 8.95 7.20 13.06
N TYR A 253 7.88 7.05 13.84
CA TYR A 253 7.61 5.84 14.63
C TYR A 253 7.55 4.59 13.76
N LEU A 254 7.11 4.70 12.50
CA LEU A 254 7.02 3.58 11.56
C LEU A 254 8.37 2.87 11.38
N LEU A 255 9.49 3.60 11.48
CA LEU A 255 10.86 3.03 11.37
C LEU A 255 11.23 2.11 12.54
N ARG A 256 10.49 2.18 13.65
CA ARG A 256 10.67 1.35 14.85
C ARG A 256 9.50 0.41 15.11
N GLU A 257 8.50 0.43 14.24
CA GLU A 257 7.23 -0.26 14.46
C GLU A 257 6.77 -1.11 13.25
N HIS A 258 7.61 -1.25 12.24
CA HIS A 258 7.29 -2.07 11.08
C HIS A 258 8.43 -2.99 10.70
N GLY A 259 8.11 -4.26 10.44
CA GLY A 259 9.07 -5.31 10.08
C GLY A 259 9.81 -5.09 8.76
N GLN A 260 9.38 -4.11 7.95
CA GLN A 260 10.14 -3.63 6.78
C GLN A 260 11.44 -2.92 7.19
N PHE A 261 11.41 -2.17 8.29
CA PHE A 261 12.52 -1.30 8.70
C PHE A 261 13.32 -1.88 9.86
N LEU A 262 12.64 -2.57 10.79
CA LEU A 262 13.21 -3.14 12.01
C LEU A 262 14.47 -4.01 11.78
N PRO A 263 14.50 -4.94 10.80
CA PRO A 263 15.68 -5.80 10.59
C PRO A 263 16.96 -5.05 10.26
N TRP A 264 16.83 -3.80 9.81
CA TRP A 264 17.93 -2.98 9.31
C TRP A 264 18.38 -1.90 10.30
N GLY A 265 17.77 -1.82 11.49
CA GLY A 265 18.08 -0.81 12.49
C GLY A 265 17.99 0.60 11.93
N LYS A 266 19.13 1.33 11.92
CA LYS A 266 19.22 2.68 11.34
C LYS A 266 18.88 2.72 9.84
N GLY A 267 19.01 1.60 9.15
CA GLY A 267 18.73 1.45 7.72
C GLY A 267 19.98 1.39 6.86
N PRO A 268 19.81 1.01 5.59
CA PRO A 268 20.92 0.87 4.64
C PRO A 268 21.51 2.23 4.27
N VAL A 269 22.71 2.20 3.69
CA VAL A 269 23.23 3.37 2.97
C VAL A 269 22.37 3.51 1.70
N PRO A 270 21.73 4.67 1.46
CA PRO A 270 20.89 4.86 0.28
C PRO A 270 21.69 4.69 -1.01
N SER A 271 21.01 4.27 -2.08
CA SER A 271 21.61 4.18 -3.40
C SER A 271 22.11 5.56 -3.86
N HIS A 272 23.27 5.54 -4.50
CA HIS A 272 23.91 6.71 -5.11
C HIS A 272 23.56 6.86 -6.61
N ARG A 273 22.86 5.87 -7.17
CA ARG A 273 22.37 5.87 -8.55
C ARG A 273 20.88 5.59 -8.56
N MET A 274 20.17 6.29 -9.43
CA MET A 274 18.77 5.97 -9.73
C MET A 274 18.74 4.67 -10.52
N PHE A 275 18.24 3.58 -9.91
CA PHE A 275 18.09 2.29 -10.58
C PHE A 275 16.61 2.01 -10.85
N PRO A 276 16.18 1.85 -12.12
CA PRO A 276 14.79 1.57 -12.46
C PRO A 276 14.47 0.07 -12.29
N SER A 277 14.38 -0.36 -11.04
CA SER A 277 13.93 -1.70 -10.65
C SER A 277 12.42 -1.77 -10.53
N PHE A 278 11.88 -2.97 -10.68
CA PHE A 278 10.47 -3.25 -10.47
C PHE A 278 10.27 -4.15 -9.24
N ALA A 279 9.26 -3.83 -8.45
CA ALA A 279 8.86 -4.60 -7.27
C ALA A 279 7.35 -4.80 -7.23
N TYR A 280 6.91 -5.82 -6.50
CA TYR A 280 5.48 -6.05 -6.26
C TYR A 280 4.87 -5.04 -5.29
N SER A 281 5.70 -4.47 -4.40
CA SER A 281 5.30 -3.37 -3.51
C SER A 281 6.45 -2.41 -3.27
N GLN A 282 6.12 -1.22 -2.79
CA GLN A 282 7.08 -0.22 -2.36
C GLN A 282 6.59 0.47 -1.08
N THR A 283 7.51 1.06 -0.32
CA THR A 283 7.16 2.08 0.70
C THR A 283 7.50 3.46 0.15
N LEU A 284 7.09 4.54 0.83
CA LEU A 284 7.45 5.90 0.43
C LEU A 284 8.94 6.27 0.55
N LEU A 285 9.76 5.43 1.19
CA LEU A 285 11.23 5.55 1.22
C LEU A 285 11.96 4.81 0.09
N HIS A 286 11.25 3.95 -0.63
CA HIS A 286 11.81 3.16 -1.72
C HIS A 286 11.36 3.77 -3.06
N HIS A 287 12.12 3.51 -4.12
CA HIS A 287 11.86 4.06 -5.46
C HIS A 287 11.75 2.99 -6.54
N ASP A 288 11.37 1.78 -6.15
CA ASP A 288 10.97 0.71 -7.04
C ASP A 288 9.72 1.09 -7.84
N ILE A 289 9.67 0.64 -9.10
CA ILE A 289 8.53 0.83 -10.00
C ILE A 289 7.48 -0.22 -9.66
N THR A 290 6.30 0.23 -9.23
CA THR A 290 5.21 -0.66 -8.83
C THR A 290 4.41 -1.15 -10.03
N ILE A 291 4.19 -2.47 -10.06
CA ILE A 291 3.31 -3.14 -11.04
C ILE A 291 2.04 -3.68 -10.39
N ALA A 292 1.02 -3.89 -11.22
CA ALA A 292 -0.11 -4.73 -10.83
C ALA A 292 0.28 -6.20 -10.96
N HIS A 293 0.16 -6.99 -9.89
CA HIS A 293 0.56 -8.40 -9.89
C HIS A 293 -0.60 -9.29 -9.43
N THR A 294 -0.71 -10.51 -9.99
CA THR A 294 -1.83 -11.42 -9.69
C THR A 294 -1.63 -12.25 -8.42
N VAL A 295 -0.55 -12.03 -7.65
CA VAL A 295 -0.39 -12.67 -6.33
C VAL A 295 -1.52 -12.25 -5.37
N SER A 296 -2.00 -11.01 -5.48
CA SER A 296 -3.19 -10.53 -4.76
C SER A 296 -4.52 -10.95 -5.42
N TRP A 297 -4.47 -11.59 -6.60
CA TRP A 297 -5.61 -12.20 -7.29
C TRP A 297 -5.76 -13.67 -6.84
N LEU A 298 -6.04 -13.87 -5.56
CA LEU A 298 -6.52 -15.16 -5.08
C LEU A 298 -8.01 -15.25 -5.40
N GLY A 299 -8.46 -16.37 -5.97
CA GLY A 299 -9.87 -16.57 -6.32
C GLY A 299 -10.79 -16.19 -5.15
N GLY A 300 -11.79 -15.36 -5.45
CA GLY A 300 -12.81 -14.93 -4.49
C GLY A 300 -13.80 -16.05 -4.16
N LEU A 301 -14.76 -15.73 -3.29
CA LEU A 301 -15.87 -16.63 -2.94
C LEU A 301 -16.74 -16.91 -4.18
N SER A 302 -17.24 -18.14 -4.32
CA SER A 302 -18.29 -18.42 -5.33
C SER A 302 -19.59 -17.69 -4.99
N GLU A 303 -20.53 -17.62 -5.94
CA GLU A 303 -21.86 -17.05 -5.67
C GLU A 303 -22.60 -17.80 -4.54
N GLU A 304 -22.38 -19.11 -4.39
CA GLU A 304 -22.98 -19.88 -3.29
C GLU A 304 -22.29 -19.65 -1.94
N GLU A 305 -21.02 -19.27 -1.95
CA GLU A 305 -20.21 -18.99 -0.76
C GLU A 305 -20.34 -17.53 -0.29
N ASP A 306 -20.86 -16.65 -1.15
CA ASP A 306 -21.06 -15.24 -0.84
C ASP A 306 -22.14 -15.04 0.24
N ILE A 307 -21.78 -14.26 1.26
CA ILE A 307 -22.65 -13.98 2.42
C ILE A 307 -23.03 -12.49 2.40
N VAL A 308 -24.29 -12.23 2.11
CA VAL A 308 -24.88 -10.88 2.23
C VAL A 308 -24.78 -10.36 3.67
N TRP A 309 -24.67 -9.04 3.83
CA TRP A 309 -24.38 -8.37 5.10
C TRP A 309 -25.28 -8.83 6.26
N GLU A 310 -26.58 -8.94 6.02
CA GLU A 310 -27.60 -9.28 7.02
C GLU A 310 -27.51 -10.74 7.50
N LYS A 311 -26.81 -11.61 6.76
CA LYS A 311 -26.60 -13.02 7.11
C LYS A 311 -25.24 -13.29 7.77
N LYS A 312 -24.38 -12.28 7.88
CA LYS A 312 -23.11 -12.40 8.60
C LYS A 312 -23.39 -12.63 10.08
N ALA A 313 -22.80 -13.69 10.61
CA ALA A 313 -23.20 -14.29 11.88
C ALA A 313 -22.39 -13.77 13.08
N ASP A 314 -21.28 -13.12 12.83
CA ASP A 314 -20.35 -12.66 13.86
C ASP A 314 -20.01 -11.18 13.64
N ASP A 315 -20.21 -10.39 14.67
CA ASP A 315 -19.96 -8.96 14.73
C ASP A 315 -18.65 -8.63 15.46
N ARG A 316 -17.84 -9.61 15.84
CA ARG A 316 -16.50 -9.35 16.37
C ARG A 316 -15.53 -8.96 15.25
N LEU A 317 -14.52 -8.17 15.59
CA LEU A 317 -13.38 -7.88 14.71
C LEU A 317 -12.55 -9.13 14.53
N GLN A 318 -12.49 -9.62 13.29
CA GLN A 318 -11.79 -10.84 12.94
C GLN A 318 -10.37 -10.58 12.44
N TRP A 319 -9.43 -11.39 12.90
CA TRP A 319 -8.14 -11.59 12.25
C TRP A 319 -7.61 -13.01 12.48
N ARG A 320 -7.16 -13.66 11.41
CA ARG A 320 -6.39 -14.91 11.46
C ARG A 320 -5.25 -14.87 10.43
N GLY A 321 -4.03 -15.10 10.91
CA GLY A 321 -2.83 -15.12 10.07
C GLY A 321 -1.64 -15.72 10.81
N THR A 322 -0.55 -15.94 10.08
CA THR A 322 0.70 -16.45 10.65
C THR A 322 1.55 -15.31 11.22
N THR A 323 2.64 -15.68 11.90
CA THR A 323 3.65 -14.77 12.45
C THR A 323 4.55 -14.13 11.37
N THR A 324 4.07 -13.95 10.14
CA THR A 324 4.83 -13.20 9.12
C THR A 324 4.90 -11.73 9.48
N GLY A 325 5.83 -10.98 8.89
CA GLY A 325 6.08 -9.58 9.25
C GLY A 325 7.55 -9.29 9.39
N ILE A 326 8.28 -10.22 9.99
CA ILE A 326 9.72 -10.19 10.23
C ILE A 326 10.18 -11.63 10.52
N PHE A 327 11.46 -11.93 10.30
CA PHE A 327 12.06 -13.16 10.83
C PHE A 327 12.33 -13.02 12.33
N HIS A 328 11.93 -14.00 13.15
CA HIS A 328 12.06 -13.92 14.61
C HIS A 328 13.27 -14.73 15.07
N SER A 329 14.35 -14.02 15.39
CA SER A 329 15.55 -14.55 16.01
C SER A 329 15.91 -13.75 17.26
N ARG A 330 16.88 -14.21 18.07
CA ARG A 330 17.27 -13.52 19.31
C ARG A 330 17.94 -12.17 19.07
N ASP A 331 18.51 -11.97 17.90
CA ASP A 331 19.20 -10.78 17.43
C ASP A 331 18.29 -9.83 16.65
N MET A 332 16.99 -10.15 16.52
CA MET A 332 15.99 -9.31 15.87
C MET A 332 15.03 -8.69 16.88
N GLU A 333 14.62 -7.45 16.62
CA GLU A 333 13.64 -6.71 17.42
C GLU A 333 12.19 -7.07 17.05
N TRP A 334 11.92 -8.36 16.83
CA TRP A 334 10.60 -8.85 16.45
C TRP A 334 9.45 -8.45 17.40
N PRO A 335 9.65 -8.21 18.72
CA PRO A 335 8.57 -7.74 19.58
C PRO A 335 7.97 -6.39 19.15
N LEU A 336 8.74 -5.59 18.40
CA LEU A 336 8.30 -4.28 17.91
C LEU A 336 7.53 -4.37 16.58
N SER A 337 7.51 -5.54 15.92
CA SER A 337 6.87 -5.72 14.61
C SER A 337 5.35 -5.62 14.68
N GLN A 338 4.74 -5.19 13.57
CA GLN A 338 3.33 -4.81 13.46
C GLN A 338 2.37 -5.93 13.88
N ARG A 339 2.63 -7.19 13.57
CA ARG A 339 1.74 -8.30 13.94
C ARG A 339 1.92 -8.75 15.39
N ILE A 340 3.13 -8.65 15.91
CA ILE A 340 3.39 -8.93 17.31
C ILE A 340 2.77 -7.85 18.19
N ARG A 341 2.93 -6.57 17.84
CA ARG A 341 2.23 -5.47 18.54
C ARG A 341 0.71 -5.56 18.43
N MET A 342 0.18 -6.00 17.29
CA MET A 342 -1.25 -6.27 17.17
C MET A 342 -1.70 -7.34 18.17
N MET A 343 -0.98 -8.46 18.27
CA MET A 343 -1.33 -9.50 19.25
C MET A 343 -1.09 -9.06 20.70
N ASP A 344 -0.11 -8.21 20.96
CA ASP A 344 0.04 -7.55 22.26
C ASP A 344 -1.15 -6.64 22.57
N TRP A 345 -1.65 -5.90 21.57
CA TRP A 345 -2.84 -5.08 21.71
C TRP A 345 -4.09 -5.92 22.02
N VAL A 346 -4.18 -7.14 21.46
CA VAL A 346 -5.26 -8.13 21.68
C VAL A 346 -5.12 -8.86 23.01
N GLU A 347 -3.94 -9.33 23.41
CA GLU A 347 -3.80 -10.30 24.50
C GLU A 347 -3.22 -9.69 25.79
N LYS A 348 -2.32 -8.70 25.66
CA LYS A 348 -1.64 -8.09 26.83
C LYS A 348 -2.46 -6.96 27.44
N GLY A 349 -2.27 -6.79 28.76
CA GLY A 349 -2.93 -5.73 29.52
C GLY A 349 -4.45 -5.90 29.54
N MET A 350 -4.96 -7.14 29.51
CA MET A 350 -6.40 -7.37 29.55
C MET A 350 -7.06 -6.85 30.84
N ASP A 351 -6.32 -6.83 31.94
CA ASP A 351 -6.78 -6.22 33.20
C ASP A 351 -6.73 -4.68 33.18
N ASP A 352 -6.12 -4.07 32.15
CA ASP A 352 -6.00 -2.63 32.01
C ASP A 352 -7.27 -1.98 31.44
N ASN A 353 -7.30 -0.65 31.55
CA ASN A 353 -8.33 0.16 30.93
C ASN A 353 -7.85 0.72 29.58
N VAL A 354 -8.81 0.99 28.69
CA VAL A 354 -8.60 1.74 27.46
C VAL A 354 -9.61 2.89 27.40
N THR A 355 -9.17 4.05 26.91
CA THR A 355 -10.06 5.18 26.64
C THR A 355 -10.59 5.07 25.22
N ILE A 356 -11.90 5.01 25.06
CA ILE A 356 -12.60 4.92 23.78
C ILE A 356 -13.50 6.12 23.56
N LEU A 357 -13.68 6.54 22.31
CA LEU A 357 -14.75 7.45 21.92
C LEU A 357 -16.05 6.64 21.85
N ALA A 358 -16.98 6.96 22.76
CA ALA A 358 -18.26 6.27 22.84
C ALA A 358 -19.05 6.41 21.52
N PRO A 359 -19.80 5.37 21.11
CA PRO A 359 -20.59 5.44 19.90
C PRO A 359 -21.73 6.44 20.11
N PRO A 360 -21.84 7.48 19.27
CA PRO A 360 -22.83 8.54 19.48
C PRO A 360 -24.24 8.01 19.21
N SER A 361 -25.20 8.47 20.01
CA SER A 361 -26.64 8.20 19.81
C SER A 361 -27.26 9.03 18.69
N SER A 362 -26.62 10.14 18.31
CA SER A 362 -27.04 11.02 17.21
C SER A 362 -25.84 11.73 16.57
N ARG A 363 -26.00 12.18 15.32
CA ARG A 363 -24.92 12.83 14.56
C ARG A 363 -24.46 14.16 15.17
N GLU A 364 -25.31 14.82 15.95
CA GLU A 364 -25.05 16.11 16.59
C GLU A 364 -24.44 15.96 18.00
N GLU A 365 -24.40 14.75 18.54
CA GLU A 365 -23.85 14.49 19.88
C GLU A 365 -22.35 14.80 19.91
N ARG A 366 -21.92 15.46 21.00
CA ARG A 366 -20.50 15.77 21.20
C ARG A 366 -19.74 14.49 21.55
N VAL A 367 -18.59 14.30 20.90
CA VAL A 367 -17.75 13.12 21.10
C VAL A 367 -17.05 13.09 22.46
N GLY A 368 -16.77 14.25 23.04
CA GLY A 368 -16.09 14.38 24.33
C GLY A 368 -14.65 13.88 24.32
N ASN A 369 -14.09 13.66 25.51
CA ASN A 369 -12.70 13.20 25.71
C ASN A 369 -12.58 11.66 25.73
N GLY A 370 -13.66 10.95 25.40
CA GLY A 370 -13.76 9.50 25.54
C GLY A 370 -14.11 9.02 26.95
N GLU A 371 -14.45 7.74 27.03
CA GLU A 371 -14.79 7.00 28.24
C GLU A 371 -13.78 5.90 28.52
N VAL A 372 -13.51 5.66 29.80
CA VAL A 372 -12.56 4.64 30.24
C VAL A 372 -13.30 3.32 30.42
N VAL A 373 -12.93 2.31 29.63
CA VAL A 373 -13.53 0.97 29.66
C VAL A 373 -12.48 -0.09 29.99
N ARG A 374 -12.93 -1.22 30.55
CA ARG A 374 -12.05 -2.35 30.87
C ARG A 374 -11.85 -3.25 29.66
N LYS A 375 -10.60 -3.47 29.26
CA LYS A 375 -10.27 -4.39 28.16
C LYS A 375 -10.81 -5.80 28.39
N ALA A 376 -10.72 -6.33 29.62
CA ALA A 376 -11.26 -7.63 29.99
C ALA A 376 -12.77 -7.81 29.72
N ARG A 377 -13.52 -6.72 29.59
CA ARG A 377 -14.96 -6.76 29.26
C ARG A 377 -15.20 -6.60 27.75
N TYR A 378 -14.44 -5.73 27.09
CA TYR A 378 -14.60 -5.43 25.67
C TYR A 378 -13.93 -6.45 24.77
N GLY A 379 -12.70 -6.87 25.09
CA GLY A 379 -11.90 -7.81 24.29
C GLY A 379 -12.67 -9.08 23.90
N PRO A 380 -13.11 -9.91 24.87
CA PRO A 380 -13.82 -11.16 24.56
C PRO A 380 -15.15 -10.95 23.81
N ALA A 381 -15.80 -9.80 23.97
CA ALA A 381 -17.08 -9.49 23.35
C ALA A 381 -16.94 -8.92 21.94
N MET A 382 -15.82 -8.26 21.62
CA MET A 382 -15.65 -7.51 20.38
C MET A 382 -14.55 -8.07 19.46
N LEU A 383 -13.68 -8.95 19.94
CA LEU A 383 -12.52 -9.43 19.18
C LEU A 383 -12.58 -10.94 18.95
N ASP A 384 -12.26 -11.34 17.73
CA ASP A 384 -11.89 -12.70 17.36
C ASP A 384 -10.56 -12.65 16.60
N MET A 385 -9.46 -12.53 17.32
CA MET A 385 -8.13 -12.33 16.75
C MET A 385 -7.13 -13.29 17.38
N SER A 386 -6.36 -14.01 16.56
CA SER A 386 -5.33 -14.95 17.05
C SER A 386 -4.39 -15.35 15.91
N PHE A 387 -3.16 -15.75 16.24
CA PHE A 387 -2.28 -16.40 15.27
C PHE A 387 -2.85 -17.76 14.83
N SER A 388 -2.57 -18.13 13.58
CA SER A 388 -3.05 -19.39 13.01
C SER A 388 -2.00 -20.49 13.08
N ASN A 389 -2.45 -21.70 13.44
CA ASN A 389 -1.75 -22.97 13.45
C ASN A 389 -0.58 -23.03 14.44
N LYS A 390 0.61 -22.60 14.03
CA LYS A 390 1.83 -22.65 14.84
C LYS A 390 2.78 -21.52 14.43
N PRO A 391 3.73 -21.13 15.29
CA PRO A 391 4.76 -20.16 14.92
C PRO A 391 5.53 -20.58 13.66
N GLY A 392 5.92 -19.59 12.86
CA GLY A 392 6.77 -19.75 11.67
C GLY A 392 7.63 -18.51 11.44
N GLN A 393 8.57 -18.60 10.48
CA GLN A 393 9.60 -17.57 10.25
C GLN A 393 10.36 -17.20 11.53
N CYS A 394 10.81 -18.21 12.27
CA CYS A 394 11.50 -18.05 13.54
C CYS A 394 12.61 -19.09 13.68
N ASP A 395 13.66 -18.75 14.43
CA ASP A 395 14.60 -19.75 14.94
C ASP A 395 13.85 -20.73 15.85
N PRO A 396 14.24 -22.03 15.89
CA PRO A 396 13.48 -23.05 16.62
C PRO A 396 13.18 -22.69 18.08
N ASP A 397 14.14 -22.13 18.79
CA ASP A 397 14.00 -21.73 20.20
C ASP A 397 13.15 -20.46 20.37
N VAL A 398 13.15 -19.56 19.39
CA VAL A 398 12.24 -18.40 19.36
C VAL A 398 10.82 -18.83 19.02
N CYS A 399 10.63 -19.83 18.16
CA CYS A 399 9.32 -20.42 17.91
C CYS A 399 8.71 -21.02 19.20
N GLU A 400 9.51 -21.68 20.05
CA GLU A 400 9.05 -22.19 21.35
C GLU A 400 8.60 -21.06 22.28
N VAL A 401 9.32 -19.93 22.27
CA VAL A 401 8.93 -18.72 23.00
C VAL A 401 7.60 -18.18 22.47
N LEU A 402 7.45 -18.01 21.16
CA LEU A 402 6.21 -17.52 20.56
C LEU A 402 5.01 -18.41 20.89
N ALA A 403 5.18 -19.74 20.83
CA ALA A 403 4.13 -20.70 21.18
C ALA A 403 3.70 -20.63 22.66
N THR A 404 4.55 -20.08 23.53
CA THR A 404 4.25 -19.88 24.96
C THR A 404 3.63 -18.51 25.21
N LEU A 405 4.00 -17.49 24.42
CA LEU A 405 3.56 -16.11 24.61
C LEU A 405 2.17 -15.81 24.05
N TYR A 406 1.77 -16.47 22.96
CA TYR A 406 0.55 -16.13 22.22
C TYR A 406 -0.35 -17.34 21.99
N GLU A 407 -1.65 -17.08 21.84
CA GLU A 407 -2.60 -18.12 21.45
C GLU A 407 -2.52 -18.42 19.94
N PHE A 408 -2.37 -19.71 19.61
CA PHE A 408 -2.45 -20.22 18.24
C PHE A 408 -3.71 -21.05 18.04
N THR A 409 -4.62 -20.59 17.20
CA THR A 409 -5.88 -21.26 16.84
C THR A 409 -5.82 -21.86 15.44
N LYS A 410 -6.80 -22.69 15.06
CA LYS A 410 -6.88 -23.25 13.71
C LYS A 410 -6.99 -22.10 12.68
N GLY A 411 -6.27 -22.20 11.56
CA GLY A 411 -6.47 -21.30 10.43
C GLY A 411 -7.93 -21.29 9.92
N GLN A 412 -8.39 -20.14 9.45
CA GLN A 412 -9.72 -19.97 8.87
C GLN A 412 -9.65 -19.88 7.34
N SER A 413 -10.52 -20.63 6.67
CA SER A 413 -10.80 -20.53 5.23
C SER A 413 -11.44 -19.19 4.85
N GLN A 414 -11.52 -18.89 3.55
CA GLN A 414 -12.19 -17.67 3.06
C GLN A 414 -13.67 -17.64 3.49
N VAL A 415 -14.37 -18.78 3.37
CA VAL A 415 -15.78 -18.92 3.75
C VAL A 415 -15.99 -18.73 5.26
N GLU A 416 -15.08 -19.22 6.09
CA GLU A 416 -15.14 -18.99 7.54
C GLU A 416 -14.94 -17.51 7.90
N GLN A 417 -13.99 -16.82 7.25
CA GLN A 417 -13.75 -15.38 7.45
C GLN A 417 -14.90 -14.52 6.94
N ALA A 418 -15.55 -14.93 5.84
CA ALA A 418 -16.68 -14.21 5.24
C ALA A 418 -17.93 -14.15 6.15
N ARG A 419 -17.98 -14.94 7.22
CA ARG A 419 -19.08 -14.89 8.20
C ARG A 419 -19.03 -13.65 9.11
N TYR A 420 -17.89 -12.97 9.17
CA TYR A 420 -17.69 -11.80 10.02
C TYR A 420 -18.07 -10.51 9.31
N LYS A 421 -18.63 -9.56 10.07
CA LYS A 421 -18.92 -8.20 9.60
C LYS A 421 -17.67 -7.33 9.53
N TYR A 422 -16.72 -7.52 10.43
CA TYR A 422 -15.52 -6.69 10.54
C TYR A 422 -14.27 -7.55 10.43
N ILE A 423 -13.35 -7.18 9.55
CA ILE A 423 -12.10 -7.90 9.34
C ILE A 423 -10.92 -6.92 9.33
N LEU A 424 -9.86 -7.25 10.07
CA LEU A 424 -8.61 -6.51 10.05
C LEU A 424 -7.66 -7.06 8.97
N ASP A 425 -7.09 -6.16 8.18
CA ASP A 425 -6.02 -6.40 7.24
C ASP A 425 -4.74 -5.72 7.72
N VAL A 426 -3.68 -6.53 7.88
CA VAL A 426 -2.37 -6.10 8.40
C VAL A 426 -1.28 -6.68 7.50
N ASP A 427 -0.29 -5.84 7.21
CA ASP A 427 0.90 -6.20 6.46
C ASP A 427 1.58 -7.49 6.96
N GLY A 428 2.11 -8.24 6.01
CA GLY A 428 3.01 -9.37 6.25
C GLY A 428 4.45 -8.89 6.22
N ASN A 429 5.34 -9.68 5.60
CA ASN A 429 6.71 -9.23 5.34
C ASN A 429 6.69 -7.95 4.48
N ALA A 430 5.83 -7.96 3.46
CA ALA A 430 5.46 -6.81 2.66
C ALA A 430 3.96 -6.48 2.83
N TRP A 431 3.31 -5.98 1.78
CA TRP A 431 1.86 -5.75 1.75
C TRP A 431 1.05 -7.02 2.08
N SER A 432 -0.21 -6.83 2.49
CA SER A 432 -1.14 -7.94 2.63
C SER A 432 -1.72 -8.38 1.28
N GLY A 433 -1.21 -9.49 0.72
CA GLY A 433 -1.78 -10.15 -0.46
C GLY A 433 -3.22 -10.68 -0.27
N ARG A 434 -3.81 -10.54 0.92
CA ARG A 434 -5.19 -10.97 1.22
C ARG A 434 -6.21 -9.88 0.93
N PHE A 435 -5.80 -8.62 0.75
CA PHE A 435 -6.71 -7.49 0.79
C PHE A 435 -7.85 -7.60 -0.23
N LYS A 436 -7.57 -7.98 -1.48
CA LYS A 436 -8.60 -8.17 -2.51
C LYS A 436 -9.70 -9.16 -2.08
N ARG A 437 -9.32 -10.39 -1.70
CA ARG A 437 -10.30 -11.41 -1.29
C ARG A 437 -11.09 -11.02 -0.02
N LEU A 438 -10.51 -10.19 0.84
CA LEU A 438 -11.21 -9.66 2.01
C LEU A 438 -12.27 -8.65 1.58
N MET A 439 -11.95 -7.74 0.66
CA MET A 439 -12.92 -6.82 0.06
C MET A 439 -14.05 -7.56 -0.66
N ASP A 440 -13.75 -8.68 -1.34
CA ASP A 440 -14.75 -9.52 -2.01
C ASP A 440 -15.72 -10.21 -1.03
N SER A 441 -15.37 -10.32 0.26
CA SER A 441 -16.16 -11.01 1.29
C SER A 441 -17.36 -10.21 1.81
N ASN A 442 -17.60 -9.00 1.29
CA ASN A 442 -18.65 -8.08 1.74
C ASN A 442 -18.55 -7.67 3.22
N ALA A 443 -17.38 -7.82 3.84
CA ALA A 443 -17.11 -7.35 5.20
C ALA A 443 -16.57 -5.92 5.18
N LEU A 444 -16.72 -5.20 6.30
CA LEU A 444 -16.06 -3.92 6.50
C LEU A 444 -14.59 -4.18 6.85
N ILE A 445 -13.70 -3.78 5.95
CA ILE A 445 -12.26 -4.03 6.09
C ILE A 445 -11.58 -2.86 6.79
N PHE A 446 -10.89 -3.15 7.88
CA PHE A 446 -9.99 -2.24 8.60
C PHE A 446 -8.58 -2.52 8.08
N LYS A 447 -7.90 -1.56 7.44
CA LYS A 447 -6.59 -1.78 6.83
C LYS A 447 -5.52 -0.94 7.50
N SER A 448 -4.51 -1.60 8.05
CA SER A 448 -3.29 -1.01 8.58
C SER A 448 -2.10 -1.43 7.71
N THR A 449 -1.49 -0.47 7.02
CA THR A 449 -0.39 -0.75 6.07
C THR A 449 0.58 0.43 5.96
N ILE A 450 1.82 0.14 5.54
CA ILE A 450 2.80 1.15 5.09
C ILE A 450 3.07 1.10 3.57
N TYR A 451 2.39 0.21 2.84
CA TYR A 451 2.64 -0.04 1.43
C TYR A 451 1.55 0.58 0.56
N PRO A 452 1.85 1.67 -0.16
CA PRO A 452 1.03 2.04 -1.30
C PRO A 452 1.13 0.97 -2.39
N GLU A 453 -0.01 0.42 -2.76
CA GLU A 453 -0.15 -0.55 -3.83
C GLU A 453 -0.62 0.15 -5.13
N TRP A 454 -0.53 -0.54 -6.28
CA TRP A 454 -0.84 0.00 -7.62
C TRP A 454 -2.23 0.66 -7.75
N PHE A 455 -3.20 0.22 -6.94
CA PHE A 455 -4.57 0.72 -6.95
C PHE A 455 -4.84 1.86 -5.96
N THR A 456 -3.84 2.28 -5.18
CA THR A 456 -4.02 3.23 -4.07
C THR A 456 -4.70 4.54 -4.49
N ASP A 457 -4.35 5.09 -5.66
CA ASP A 457 -4.99 6.32 -6.17
C ASP A 457 -6.43 6.12 -6.65
N ARG A 458 -6.82 4.86 -6.90
CA ARG A 458 -8.15 4.45 -7.40
C ARG A 458 -9.07 3.99 -6.27
N LEU A 459 -8.56 3.81 -5.05
CA LEU A 459 -9.30 3.35 -3.87
C LEU A 459 -9.40 4.47 -2.82
N MET A 460 -10.61 4.75 -2.32
CA MET A 460 -10.84 5.82 -1.36
C MET A 460 -11.07 5.30 0.08
N PRO A 461 -10.25 5.69 1.09
CA PRO A 461 -10.52 5.39 2.50
C PRO A 461 -11.81 6.05 2.98
N TRP A 462 -12.53 5.42 3.92
CA TRP A 462 -13.86 5.78 4.43
C TRP A 462 -15.01 5.67 3.42
N VAL A 463 -14.72 5.31 2.16
CA VAL A 463 -15.75 4.95 1.15
C VAL A 463 -15.73 3.44 0.90
N HIS A 464 -14.55 2.85 0.79
CA HIS A 464 -14.40 1.43 0.43
C HIS A 464 -13.84 0.57 1.56
N TYR A 465 -13.08 1.16 2.47
CA TYR A 465 -12.46 0.49 3.62
C TYR A 465 -12.15 1.52 4.72
N ILE A 466 -11.80 1.05 5.90
CA ILE A 466 -11.42 1.90 7.03
C ILE A 466 -9.89 1.91 7.20
N PRO A 467 -9.20 3.04 6.99
CA PRO A 467 -7.75 3.11 7.26
C PRO A 467 -7.50 3.16 8.77
N ILE A 468 -6.49 2.42 9.24
CA ILE A 468 -6.11 2.32 10.65
C ILE A 468 -4.61 2.64 10.79
N GLN A 469 -4.26 3.40 11.83
CA GLN A 469 -2.86 3.72 12.12
C GLN A 469 -2.05 2.45 12.43
N VAL A 470 -0.76 2.44 12.08
CA VAL A 470 0.12 1.26 12.29
C VAL A 470 0.33 0.93 13.77
N ASP A 471 0.18 1.93 14.65
CA ASP A 471 0.20 1.74 16.10
C ASP A 471 -1.14 1.25 16.69
N TYR A 472 -2.17 1.11 15.85
CA TYR A 472 -3.54 0.69 16.21
C TYR A 472 -4.25 1.61 17.21
N SER A 473 -3.78 2.86 17.35
CA SER A 473 -4.29 3.82 18.34
C SER A 473 -5.74 4.25 18.08
N ASP A 474 -6.20 4.20 16.84
CA ASP A 474 -7.56 4.53 16.40
C ASP A 474 -8.47 3.30 16.20
N LEU A 475 -7.96 2.07 16.43
CA LEU A 475 -8.71 0.84 16.13
C LEU A 475 -9.89 0.64 17.09
N TRP A 476 -9.72 0.85 18.39
CA TRP A 476 -10.82 0.72 19.36
C TRP A 476 -11.94 1.73 19.10
N ASP A 477 -11.57 2.99 18.90
CA ASP A 477 -12.52 4.08 18.67
C ASP A 477 -13.33 3.83 17.38
N THR A 478 -12.65 3.35 16.35
CA THR A 478 -13.29 3.01 15.06
C THR A 478 -14.19 1.78 15.18
N LEU A 479 -13.72 0.71 15.84
CA LEU A 479 -14.50 -0.51 15.99
C LEU A 479 -15.80 -0.24 16.77
N VAL A 480 -15.70 0.46 17.90
CA VAL A 480 -16.85 0.78 18.75
C VAL A 480 -17.87 1.65 18.01
N PHE A 481 -17.43 2.59 17.17
CA PHE A 481 -18.34 3.39 16.36
C PHE A 481 -19.25 2.54 15.48
N PHE A 482 -18.69 1.55 14.77
CA PHE A 482 -19.47 0.69 13.87
C PHE A 482 -20.23 -0.41 14.62
N HIS A 483 -19.57 -1.07 15.57
CA HIS A 483 -20.13 -2.15 16.36
C HIS A 483 -21.25 -1.70 17.32
N GLY A 484 -21.15 -0.47 17.81
CA GLY A 484 -21.91 -0.01 18.98
C GLY A 484 -21.28 -0.48 20.28
N ASP A 485 -21.98 -0.25 21.39
CA ASP A 485 -21.52 -0.66 22.72
C ASP A 485 -21.56 -2.21 22.89
N LEU A 486 -21.34 -2.70 24.11
CA LEU A 486 -21.35 -4.15 24.40
C LEU A 486 -22.71 -4.85 24.18
N LYS A 487 -23.80 -4.09 24.04
CA LYS A 487 -25.12 -4.61 23.68
C LYS A 487 -25.41 -4.45 22.18
N GLY A 488 -24.53 -3.78 21.44
CA GLY A 488 -24.78 -3.32 20.08
C GLY A 488 -25.67 -2.08 20.02
N ASP A 489 -25.90 -1.38 21.14
CA ASP A 489 -26.66 -0.13 21.14
C ASP A 489 -25.82 0.99 20.47
N ASN A 490 -26.49 1.93 19.82
CA ASN A 490 -25.87 3.03 19.04
C ASN A 490 -24.86 2.57 17.96
N ASN A 491 -25.02 1.34 17.46
CA ASN A 491 -24.22 0.88 16.33
C ASN A 491 -24.48 1.72 15.06
N HIS A 492 -23.49 1.72 14.17
CA HIS A 492 -23.59 2.33 12.86
C HIS A 492 -23.54 1.25 11.78
N ASP A 493 -24.36 0.19 11.95
CA ASP A 493 -24.38 -0.96 11.06
C ASP A 493 -24.75 -0.58 9.63
N ASP A 494 -25.57 0.46 9.44
CA ASP A 494 -25.94 0.98 8.13
C ASP A 494 -24.74 1.62 7.40
N LEU A 495 -23.91 2.39 8.11
CA LEU A 495 -22.67 2.96 7.58
C LEU A 495 -21.63 1.87 7.32
N ALA A 496 -21.51 0.90 8.23
CA ALA A 496 -20.62 -0.25 8.05
C ALA A 496 -20.98 -1.04 6.80
N ARG A 497 -22.26 -1.37 6.61
CA ARG A 497 -22.79 -2.03 5.41
C ARG A 497 -22.52 -1.22 4.15
N LYS A 498 -22.76 0.10 4.19
CA LYS A 498 -22.53 0.99 3.04
C LYS A 498 -21.08 0.92 2.56
N ILE A 499 -20.12 1.03 3.48
CA ILE A 499 -18.69 1.01 3.15
C ILE A 499 -18.26 -0.39 2.70
N ALA A 500 -18.71 -1.44 3.38
CA ALA A 500 -18.41 -2.83 3.03
C ALA A 500 -18.89 -3.18 1.61
N SER A 501 -20.15 -2.84 1.28
CA SER A 501 -20.71 -3.07 -0.05
C SER A 501 -20.00 -2.23 -1.11
N ALA A 502 -19.71 -0.96 -0.84
CA ALA A 502 -18.95 -0.13 -1.77
C ALA A 502 -17.54 -0.68 -2.02
N GLY A 503 -16.86 -1.17 -0.99
CA GLY A 503 -15.55 -1.83 -1.11
C GLY A 503 -15.60 -3.09 -1.98
N ARG A 504 -16.61 -3.93 -1.76
CA ARG A 504 -16.85 -5.11 -2.59
C ARG A 504 -17.11 -4.75 -4.06
N ASP A 505 -18.02 -3.82 -4.30
CA ASP A 505 -18.36 -3.35 -5.65
C ASP A 505 -17.13 -2.80 -6.36
N TRP A 506 -16.30 -2.04 -5.63
CA TRP A 506 -15.04 -1.51 -6.15
C TRP A 506 -14.08 -2.64 -6.54
N SER A 507 -13.90 -3.67 -5.70
CA SER A 507 -13.04 -4.81 -6.02
C SER A 507 -13.50 -5.54 -7.29
N HIS A 508 -14.82 -5.67 -7.49
CA HIS A 508 -15.39 -6.33 -8.67
C HIS A 508 -15.29 -5.48 -9.95
N THR A 509 -15.15 -4.16 -9.85
CA THR A 509 -15.26 -3.24 -11.01
C THR A 509 -13.98 -2.44 -11.33
N PHE A 510 -13.05 -2.30 -10.37
CA PHE A 510 -11.79 -1.56 -10.50
C PHE A 510 -10.55 -2.45 -10.31
N TRP A 511 -10.72 -3.65 -9.75
CA TRP A 511 -9.64 -4.61 -9.52
C TRP A 511 -9.89 -5.88 -10.34
N ARG A 512 -10.18 -5.74 -11.65
CA ARG A 512 -10.32 -6.86 -12.59
C ARG A 512 -9.00 -7.18 -13.31
N LYS A 513 -8.91 -8.34 -13.97
CA LYS A 513 -7.74 -8.70 -14.81
C LYS A 513 -7.48 -7.57 -15.82
N GLN A 514 -8.54 -7.05 -16.41
CA GLN A 514 -8.50 -5.95 -17.36
C GLN A 514 -7.97 -4.64 -16.75
N ASP A 515 -8.34 -4.31 -15.52
CA ASP A 515 -7.83 -3.13 -14.83
C ASP A 515 -6.32 -3.25 -14.54
N MET A 516 -5.88 -4.43 -14.15
CA MET A 516 -4.46 -4.74 -13.93
C MET A 516 -3.67 -4.71 -15.25
N THR A 517 -4.21 -5.29 -16.33
CA THR A 517 -3.63 -5.20 -17.67
C THR A 517 -3.52 -3.75 -18.11
N ALA A 518 -4.58 -2.93 -17.94
CA ALA A 518 -4.54 -1.52 -18.31
C ALA A 518 -3.48 -0.73 -17.52
N TYR A 519 -3.29 -1.03 -16.24
CA TYR A 519 -2.23 -0.44 -15.42
C TYR A 519 -0.84 -0.83 -15.92
N ASN A 520 -0.55 -2.12 -16.09
CA ASN A 520 0.77 -2.55 -16.54
C ASN A 520 1.06 -2.17 -17.99
N TYR A 521 0.06 -2.18 -18.86
CA TYR A 521 0.18 -1.66 -20.22
C TYR A 521 0.68 -0.20 -20.17
N ARG A 522 0.07 0.61 -19.30
CA ARG A 522 0.50 1.98 -19.06
C ARG A 522 1.94 2.07 -18.56
N VAL A 523 2.29 1.28 -17.54
CA VAL A 523 3.65 1.24 -16.98
C VAL A 523 4.67 0.97 -18.08
N PHE A 524 4.46 -0.02 -18.94
CA PHE A 524 5.44 -0.40 -19.96
C PHE A 524 5.50 0.57 -21.15
N LEU A 525 4.39 1.24 -21.50
CA LEU A 525 4.44 2.36 -22.47
C LEU A 525 5.31 3.51 -21.95
N GLU A 526 5.13 3.88 -20.68
CA GLU A 526 5.88 4.95 -20.03
C GLU A 526 7.35 4.58 -19.81
N TYR A 527 7.60 3.35 -19.36
CA TYR A 527 8.93 2.84 -19.11
C TYR A 527 9.76 2.78 -20.39
N ALA A 528 9.21 2.20 -21.47
CA ALA A 528 9.90 2.15 -22.75
C ALA A 528 10.18 3.55 -23.31
N ARG A 529 9.28 4.52 -23.09
CA ARG A 529 9.52 5.92 -23.44
C ARG A 529 10.71 6.51 -22.69
N ILE A 530 10.80 6.31 -21.37
CA ILE A 530 11.90 6.84 -20.56
C ILE A 530 13.25 6.21 -20.95
N MET A 531 13.24 4.94 -21.32
CA MET A 531 14.43 4.21 -21.77
C MET A 531 14.85 4.56 -23.21
N SER A 532 14.00 5.23 -24.00
CA SER A 532 14.28 5.54 -25.40
C SER A 532 15.37 6.63 -25.56
N PRO A 533 16.37 6.44 -26.43
CA PRO A 533 17.30 7.51 -26.82
C PRO A 533 16.61 8.68 -27.51
N ASP A 534 15.48 8.43 -28.18
CA ASP A 534 14.61 9.44 -28.78
C ASP A 534 13.26 9.43 -28.05
N ARG A 535 13.19 10.17 -26.93
CA ARG A 535 11.98 10.27 -26.11
C ARG A 535 10.87 11.06 -26.81
N ASP A 536 11.22 11.99 -27.69
CA ASP A 536 10.27 12.84 -28.41
C ASP A 536 9.47 12.04 -29.44
N ALA A 537 10.13 11.13 -30.17
CA ALA A 537 9.46 10.19 -31.08
C ALA A 537 8.55 9.17 -30.35
N MET A 538 8.67 9.07 -29.02
CA MET A 538 7.85 8.23 -28.16
C MET A 538 6.67 8.97 -27.55
N ASN A 539 6.36 10.19 -28.02
CA ASN A 539 5.15 10.91 -27.65
C ASN A 539 3.99 10.61 -28.62
N TYR A 540 2.78 10.48 -28.07
CA TYR A 540 1.54 10.47 -28.83
C TYR A 540 1.10 11.91 -29.11
N ASN A 541 1.02 12.26 -30.39
CA ASN A 541 0.54 13.55 -30.84
C ASN A 541 -0.93 13.41 -31.26
N HIS A 542 -1.85 13.90 -30.41
CA HIS A 542 -3.26 13.94 -30.76
C HIS A 542 -3.49 15.08 -31.75
N LEU A 543 -3.53 14.77 -33.04
CA LEU A 543 -4.07 15.71 -34.02
C LEU A 543 -5.59 15.66 -33.87
N GLU A 544 -6.19 16.72 -33.31
CA GLU A 544 -7.64 16.91 -33.41
C GLU A 544 -8.00 16.82 -34.90
N LYS A 545 -8.67 15.73 -35.30
CA LYS A 545 -9.43 15.76 -36.55
C LYS A 545 -10.61 16.68 -36.29
N SER A 546 -10.40 17.96 -36.51
CA SER A 546 -11.47 18.92 -36.72
C SER A 546 -12.17 18.54 -38.02
N ASP A 547 -13.36 17.94 -37.90
CA ASP A 547 -14.41 17.94 -38.92
C ASP A 547 -15.73 18.36 -38.27
#